data_AF-A0A2T0UN71-F1
#
_entry.id   AF-A0A2T0UN71-F1
#
_cell.length_a   1.000
_cell.length_b   1.000
_cell.length_c   1.000
_cell.angle_alpha   90.00
_cell.angle_beta   90.00
_cell.angle_gamma   90.00
#
_symmetry.space_group_name_H-M   'P 1'
#
loop_
_entity.id
_entity.type
_entity.pdbx_description
1 polymer ?
#
loop_
_entity_poly.entity_id
_entity_poly.type
_entity_poly.pdbx_seq_one_letter_code
_entity_poly.pdbx_strand_id
1 'polypeptide(L)' 'MVDATDLRSRARRWRRSAERTREEVGTLGVVAQLSWRGRTADEFRRVISVRVRELRELGEREDAVADLLDRVADRVEQAA' A
#
# COMPACT_ATOMS: atom_id res chain seq x y z
N MET A 1 18.24 -21.19 -0.93
CA MET A 1 18.67 -20.57 0.34
C MET A 1 18.31 -19.11 0.22
N VAL A 2 17.48 -18.57 1.12
CA VAL A 2 17.11 -17.14 1.06
C VAL A 2 18.30 -16.35 1.57
N ASP A 3 18.92 -15.56 0.70
CA ASP A 3 20.01 -14.66 1.06
C ASP A 3 19.49 -13.22 1.27
N ALA A 4 20.32 -12.35 1.81
CA ALA A 4 19.99 -10.95 2.06
C ALA A 4 19.60 -10.19 0.77
N THR A 5 20.14 -10.58 -0.38
CA THR A 5 19.84 -9.95 -1.67
C THR A 5 18.42 -10.27 -2.14
N ASP A 6 17.96 -11.52 -1.98
CA ASP A 6 16.56 -11.90 -2.26
C ASP A 6 15.59 -11.16 -1.33
N LEU A 7 15.90 -11.07 -0.03
CA LEU A 7 15.07 -10.34 0.94
C LEU A 7 14.92 -8.86 0.59
N ARG A 8 16.02 -8.16 0.26
CA ARG A 8 15.96 -6.75 -0.19
C ARG A 8 15.26 -6.59 -1.52
N SER A 9 15.34 -7.59 -2.40
CA SER A 9 14.59 -7.57 -3.66
C SER A 9 13.08 -7.72 -3.43
N ARG A 10 12.67 -8.54 -2.46
CA ARG A 10 11.28 -8.63 -2.00
C ARG A 10 10.81 -7.36 -1.32
N ALA A 11 11.60 -6.76 -0.43
CA ALA A 11 11.28 -5.50 0.22
C ALA A 11 11.01 -4.39 -0.81
N ARG A 12 11.87 -4.27 -1.84
CA ARG A 12 11.67 -3.33 -2.96
C ARG A 12 10.38 -3.60 -3.75
N ARG A 13 9.96 -4.86 -3.89
CA ARG A 13 8.66 -5.18 -4.53
C ARG A 13 7.49 -4.71 -3.69
N TRP A 14 7.54 -4.91 -2.37
CA TRP A 14 6.50 -4.45 -1.44
C TRP A 14 6.40 -2.93 -1.41
N ARG A 15 7.51 -2.19 -1.40
CA ARG A 15 7.49 -0.71 -1.50
C ARG A 15 6.81 -0.21 -2.76
N ARG A 16 7.04 -0.87 -3.90
CA ARG A 16 6.35 -0.55 -5.16
C ARG A 16 4.85 -0.88 -5.11
N SER A 17 4.46 -1.89 -4.34
CA SER A 17 3.03 -2.20 -4.09
C SER A 17 2.39 -1.07 -3.30
N ALA A 18 3.01 -0.68 -2.17
CA ALA A 18 2.55 0.40 -1.32
C ALA A 18 2.43 1.73 -2.07
N GLU A 19 3.38 2.03 -2.96
CA GLU A 19 3.34 3.20 -3.83
C GLU A 19 2.11 3.19 -4.76
N ARG A 20 1.85 2.07 -5.45
CA ARG A 20 0.65 1.93 -6.29
C ARG A 20 -0.64 2.06 -5.48
N THR A 21 -0.70 1.46 -4.30
CA THR A 21 -1.87 1.59 -3.42
C THR A 21 -2.11 3.04 -3.01
N ARG A 22 -1.04 3.81 -2.75
CA ARG A 22 -1.15 5.26 -2.49
C ARG A 22 -1.65 6.04 -3.71
N GLU A 23 -1.19 5.68 -4.92
CA GLU A 23 -1.68 6.28 -6.18
C GLU A 23 -3.18 5.99 -6.40
N GLU A 24 -3.62 4.76 -6.15
CA GLU A 24 -5.03 4.36 -6.23
C GLU A 24 -5.89 5.15 -5.23
N VAL A 25 -5.43 5.30 -3.99
CA VAL A 25 -6.09 6.14 -2.98
C VAL A 25 -6.24 7.58 -3.47
N GLY A 26 -5.19 8.15 -4.07
CA GLY A 26 -5.24 9.49 -4.66
C GLY A 26 -6.30 9.59 -5.76
N THR A 27 -6.31 8.61 -6.67
CA THR A 27 -7.28 8.53 -7.78
C THR A 27 -8.71 8.45 -7.28
N LEU A 28 -8.99 7.57 -6.31
CA LEU A 28 -10.32 7.44 -5.71
C LEU A 28 -10.77 8.71 -4.99
N GLY A 29 -9.83 9.42 -4.34
CA GLY A 29 -10.08 10.71 -3.72
C GLY A 29 -10.50 11.79 -4.72
N VAL A 30 -9.93 11.80 -5.93
CA VAL A 30 -10.33 12.69 -7.03
C VAL A 30 -11.72 12.30 -7.56
N VAL A 31 -11.94 11.01 -7.81
CA VAL A 31 -13.22 10.49 -8.31
C VAL A 31 -14.38 10.83 -7.36
N ALA A 32 -14.17 10.74 -6.04
CA ALA A 32 -15.18 11.11 -5.05
C ALA A 32 -15.60 12.59 -5.07
N GLN A 33 -14.74 13.47 -5.60
CA GLN A 33 -14.96 14.92 -5.70
C GLN A 33 -15.59 15.34 -7.03
N LEU A 34 -15.71 14.44 -8.01
CA LEU A 34 -16.35 14.76 -9.28
C LEU A 34 -17.79 15.21 -9.06
N SER A 35 -18.22 16.18 -9.88
CA SER A 35 -19.45 16.97 -9.70
C SER A 35 -20.73 16.21 -10.08
N TRP A 36 -20.91 15.01 -9.54
CA TRP A 36 -22.13 14.23 -9.66
C TRP A 36 -23.06 14.46 -8.47
N ARG A 37 -24.34 14.74 -8.76
CA ARG A 37 -25.39 15.01 -7.77
C ARG A 37 -26.56 14.05 -8.01
N GLY A 38 -27.05 13.42 -6.95
CA GLY A 38 -28.13 12.45 -6.97
C GLY A 38 -28.09 11.53 -5.75
N ARG A 39 -29.18 10.80 -5.47
CA ARG A 39 -29.27 9.89 -4.30
C ARG A 39 -28.16 8.83 -4.28
N THR A 40 -27.73 8.37 -5.45
CA THR A 40 -26.63 7.41 -5.64
C THR A 40 -25.25 8.03 -5.43
N ALA A 41 -25.11 9.35 -5.50
CA ALA A 41 -23.81 10.01 -5.30
C ALA A 41 -23.35 9.95 -3.84
N ASP A 42 -24.27 10.06 -2.88
CA ASP A 42 -23.93 9.98 -1.45
C ASP A 42 -23.57 8.54 -1.04
N GLU A 43 -24.29 7.54 -1.56
CA GLU A 43 -23.96 6.13 -1.39
C GLU A 43 -22.58 5.82 -2.00
N PHE A 44 -22.33 6.31 -3.22
CA PHE A 44 -21.02 6.18 -3.86
C PHE A 44 -19.90 6.79 -3.02
N ARG A 45 -20.05 8.04 -2.54
CA ARG A 45 -19.06 8.69 -1.67
C ARG A 45 -18.81 7.91 -0.38
N ARG A 46 -19.86 7.32 0.20
CA ARG A 46 -19.74 6.45 1.39
C ARG A 46 -18.95 5.17 1.09
N VAL A 47 -19.20 4.52 -0.04
CA VAL A 47 -18.45 3.33 -0.45
C VAL A 47 -16.99 3.68 -0.71
N ILE A 48 -16.73 4.78 -1.44
CA ILE A 48 -15.36 5.21 -1.73
C ILE A 48 -14.61 5.59 -0.45
N SER A 49 -15.22 6.28 0.52
CA SER A 49 -14.53 6.66 1.75
C SER A 49 -14.09 5.45 2.57
N VAL A 50 -14.90 4.38 2.61
CA VAL A 50 -14.54 3.10 3.23
C VAL A 50 -13.37 2.47 2.49
N ARG A 51 -13.43 2.37 1.16
CA ARG A 51 -12.36 1.76 0.35
C ARG A 51 -11.05 2.55 0.45
N VAL A 52 -11.10 3.87 0.46
CA VAL A 52 -9.92 4.72 0.66
C VAL A 52 -9.27 4.44 2.01
N ARG A 53 -10.06 4.27 3.09
CA ARG A 53 -9.52 3.92 4.40
C ARG A 53 -8.84 2.54 4.38
N GLU A 54 -9.52 1.54 3.84
CA GLU A 54 -8.98 0.17 3.75
C GLU A 54 -7.70 0.10 2.93
N LEU A 55 -7.62 0.84 1.80
CA LEU A 55 -6.42 0.89 0.98
C LEU A 55 -5.27 1.64 1.68
N ARG A 56 -5.55 2.68 2.48
CA ARG A 56 -4.51 3.31 3.30
C ARG A 56 -3.93 2.33 4.32
N GLU A 57 -4.79 1.60 5.03
CA GLU A 57 -4.35 0.56 5.96
C GLU A 57 -3.56 -0.56 5.24
N LEU A 58 -3.95 -0.92 4.00
CA LEU A 58 -3.21 -1.87 3.18
C LEU A 58 -1.81 -1.34 2.86
N GLY A 59 -1.69 -0.11 2.35
CA GLY A 59 -0.39 0.50 2.03
C GLY A 59 0.54 0.57 3.23
N GLU A 60 0.02 0.91 4.42
CA GLU A 60 0.80 0.89 5.67
C GLU A 60 1.31 -0.52 6.01
N ARG A 61 0.48 -1.56 5.80
CA ARG A 61 0.89 -2.96 6.01
C ARG A 61 1.94 -3.39 5.00
N GLU A 62 1.83 -2.98 3.74
CA GLU A 62 2.80 -3.29 2.70
C GLU A 62 4.17 -2.66 2.99
N ASP A 63 4.20 -1.40 3.43
CA ASP A 63 5.43 -0.74 3.89
C ASP A 63 6.02 -1.46 5.12
N ALA A 64 5.18 -1.85 6.10
CA ALA A 64 5.64 -2.61 7.28
C ALA A 64 6.25 -3.97 6.92
N VAL A 65 5.71 -4.66 5.91
CA VAL A 65 6.30 -5.91 5.39
C VAL A 65 7.64 -5.65 4.72
N ALA A 66 7.77 -4.58 3.95
CA ALA A 66 9.04 -4.19 3.34
C ALA A 66 10.12 -3.93 4.40
N ASP A 67 9.78 -3.18 5.45
CA ASP A 67 10.71 -2.87 6.54
C ASP A 67 11.09 -4.10 7.35
N LEU A 68 10.16 -5.04 7.56
CA LEU A 68 10.47 -6.32 8.18
C LEU A 68 11.49 -7.10 7.34
N LEU A 69 11.30 -7.17 6.02
CA LEU A 69 12.20 -7.89 5.12
C LEU A 69 13.61 -7.29 5.11
N ASP A 70 13.73 -5.95 5.12
CA ASP A 70 15.03 -5.29 5.21
C ASP A 70 15.72 -5.60 6.56
N ARG A 71 14.99 -5.53 7.68
CA ARG A 71 15.55 -5.90 9.00
C ARG A 71 16.02 -7.36 9.03
N VAL A 72 15.29 -8.28 8.42
CA VAL A 72 15.71 -9.68 8.33
C VAL A 72 16.95 -9.82 7.45
N ALA A 73 17.02 -9.09 6.34
CA ALA A 73 18.20 -9.08 5.47
C ALA A 73 19.46 -8.64 6.23
N ASP A 74 19.36 -7.56 7.01
CA ASP A 74 20.48 -7.07 7.82
C ASP A 74 20.94 -8.10 8.86
N ARG A 75 20.01 -8.85 9.47
CA ARG A 75 20.35 -9.95 10.39
C ARG A 75 21.01 -11.13 9.69
N VAL A 76 20.61 -11.43 8.46
CA VAL A 76 21.23 -12.50 7.65
C VAL A 76 22.66 -12.12 7.28
N GLU A 77 22.94 -10.87 6.90
CA GLU A 77 24.31 -10.42 6.59
C GLU A 77 25.23 -10.41 7.80
N GLN A 78 24.71 -10.09 8.99
CA GLN A 78 25.50 -10.13 10.23
C GLN A 78 25.88 -11.55 10.67
N ALA A 79 25.14 -12.57 10.20
CA ALA A 79 25.34 -13.96 10.56
C ALA A 79 26.19 -14.74 9.53
N ALA A 80 26.52 -14.12 8.38
CA ALA A 80 27.30 -14.69 7.30
C ALA A 80 28.78 -14.24 7.38
#